data_AF-A0A3M1UFS4-F1
#
_entry.id   AF-A0A3M1UFS4-F1
#
_cell.length_a   1.000
_cell.length_b   1.000
_cell.length_c   1.000
_cell.angle_alpha   90.00
_cell.angle_beta   90.00
_cell.angle_gamma   90.00
#
_symmetry.space_group_name_H-M   'P 1'
#
loop_
_entity.id
_entity.type
_entity.pdbx_description
1 polymer ?
#
loop_
_entity_poly.entity_id
_entity_poly.type
_entity_poly.pdbx_seq_one_letter_code
_entity_poly.pdbx_strand_id
1 'polypeptide(L)'
;MEVVKALEELRAHLENTRQFLGITLGFNKEECAVILRKIHALLPDEIRQAAHLHEKAERELNAAKQEAETIIRRAKAEATSVVEEARKEAEEILDHARSEQERLVAETEVVRQAKQTATRIVNEANVEADRLRRDADQYAHDVLAKLESVVTRVLGNVEKGRLELERSLSAPETKSLPEEDGPETR
;
A
#
# COMPACT_ATOMS: atom_id res chain seq x y z
N MET A 1 -22.94 65.96 -14.33
CA MET A 1 -21.77 66.38 -15.12
C MET A 1 -22.10 67.73 -15.73
N GLU A 2 -21.55 68.78 -15.15
CA GLU A 2 -21.81 70.17 -15.55
C GLU A 2 -21.10 70.51 -16.88
N VAL A 3 -20.01 69.79 -17.19
CA VAL A 3 -19.33 69.87 -18.49
C VAL A 3 -20.21 69.30 -19.61
N VAL A 4 -20.90 68.18 -19.38
CA VAL A 4 -21.82 67.56 -20.36
C VAL A 4 -22.96 68.51 -20.69
N LYS A 5 -23.57 69.15 -19.69
CA LYS A 5 -24.60 70.17 -19.91
C LYS A 5 -24.07 71.36 -20.72
N ALA A 6 -22.87 71.84 -20.42
CA ALA A 6 -22.26 72.95 -21.17
C ALA A 6 -21.92 72.55 -22.63
N LEU A 7 -21.53 71.29 -22.87
CA LEU A 7 -21.32 70.76 -24.22
C LEU A 7 -22.64 70.62 -25.00
N GLU A 8 -23.72 70.19 -24.35
CA GLU A 8 -25.07 70.13 -24.93
C GLU A 8 -25.60 71.54 -25.25
N GLU A 9 -25.40 72.51 -24.36
CA GLU A 9 -25.71 73.92 -24.58
C GLU A 9 -24.95 74.49 -25.79
N LEU A 10 -23.64 74.22 -25.91
CA LEU A 10 -22.83 74.63 -27.06
C LEU A 10 -23.33 73.99 -28.36
N ARG A 11 -23.63 72.69 -28.32
CA ARG A 11 -24.15 71.94 -29.46
C ARG A 11 -25.49 72.51 -29.93
N ALA A 12 -26.41 72.84 -29.02
CA ALA A 12 -27.71 73.42 -29.37
C ALA A 12 -27.57 74.81 -30.04
N HIS A 13 -26.61 75.64 -29.59
CA HIS A 13 -26.32 76.94 -30.23
C HIS A 13 -25.72 76.76 -31.64
N LEU A 14 -24.90 75.72 -31.85
CA LEU A 14 -24.35 75.39 -33.16
C LEU A 14 -25.41 74.81 -34.12
N GLU A 15 -26.32 73.95 -33.64
CA GLU A 15 -27.39 73.35 -34.45
C GLU A 15 -28.47 74.37 -34.87
N ASN A 16 -28.74 75.39 -34.07
CA ASN A 16 -29.71 76.46 -34.39
C ASN A 16 -29.21 77.46 -35.44
N THR A 17 -27.97 77.32 -35.89
CA THR A 17 -27.35 78.21 -36.87
C THR A 17 -27.81 77.85 -38.29
N ARG A 18 -28.41 78.80 -39.03
CA ARG A 18 -28.85 78.57 -40.43
C ARG A 18 -27.73 78.97 -41.40
N GLN A 19 -27.43 78.10 -42.36
CA GLN A 19 -26.45 78.38 -43.40
C GLN A 19 -27.16 78.80 -44.70
N PHE A 20 -26.79 79.96 -45.24
CA PHE A 20 -27.37 80.50 -46.47
C PHE A 20 -26.28 81.09 -47.35
N LEU A 21 -26.12 80.58 -48.58
CA LEU A 21 -25.14 81.07 -49.57
C LEU A 21 -23.70 81.20 -49.02
N GLY A 22 -23.27 80.22 -48.21
CA GLY A 22 -21.94 80.23 -47.59
C GLY A 22 -21.80 81.20 -46.39
N ILE A 23 -22.87 81.93 -46.04
CA ILE A 23 -22.92 82.81 -44.88
C ILE A 23 -23.67 82.10 -43.75
N THR A 24 -23.05 82.10 -42.58
CA THR A 24 -23.59 81.51 -41.36
C THR A 24 -24.41 82.56 -40.61
N LEU A 25 -25.73 82.44 -40.64
CA LEU A 25 -26.66 83.39 -40.02
C LEU A 25 -27.17 82.85 -38.67
N GLY A 26 -27.05 83.64 -37.61
CA GLY A 26 -27.45 83.24 -36.25
C GLY A 26 -26.35 82.62 -35.39
N PHE A 27 -25.09 82.61 -35.87
CA PHE A 27 -23.95 82.18 -35.07
C PHE A 27 -23.46 83.31 -34.16
N ASN A 28 -23.73 83.19 -32.85
CA ASN A 28 -23.18 84.09 -31.84
C ASN A 28 -21.81 83.57 -31.35
N LYS A 29 -20.74 84.16 -31.90
CA LYS A 29 -19.35 83.84 -31.54
C LYS A 29 -19.05 84.13 -30.06
N GLU A 30 -19.69 85.13 -29.48
CA GLU A 30 -19.43 85.57 -28.11
C GLU A 30 -20.04 84.58 -27.10
N GLU A 31 -21.27 84.13 -27.33
CA GLU A 31 -21.93 83.09 -26.52
C GLU A 31 -21.19 81.76 -26.60
N CYS A 32 -20.83 81.31 -27.81
CA CYS A 32 -20.05 80.08 -27.99
C CYS A 32 -18.69 80.17 -27.28
N ALA A 33 -18.03 81.33 -27.30
CA ALA A 33 -16.77 81.54 -26.61
C ALA A 33 -16.92 81.53 -25.08
N VAL A 34 -18.03 82.04 -24.53
CA VAL A 34 -18.34 81.96 -23.09
C VAL A 34 -18.52 80.51 -22.67
N ILE A 35 -19.31 79.73 -23.43
CA ILE A 35 -19.56 78.31 -23.13
C ILE A 35 -18.25 77.51 -23.25
N LEU A 36 -17.43 77.77 -24.28
CA LEU A 36 -16.13 77.12 -24.45
C LEU A 36 -15.17 77.42 -23.28
N ARG A 37 -15.13 78.66 -22.78
CA ARG A 37 -14.34 79.01 -21.58
C ARG A 37 -14.85 78.29 -20.34
N LYS A 38 -16.18 78.18 -20.17
CA LYS A 38 -16.82 77.44 -19.06
C LYS A 38 -16.47 75.96 -19.12
N ILE A 39 -16.55 75.34 -20.30
CA ILE A 39 -16.11 73.95 -20.54
C ILE A 39 -14.63 73.79 -20.19
N HIS A 40 -13.76 74.68 -20.69
CA HIS A 40 -12.33 74.63 -20.43
C HIS A 40 -11.98 74.80 -18.95
N ALA A 41 -12.74 75.61 -18.21
CA ALA A 41 -12.55 75.81 -16.77
C ALA A 41 -12.99 74.59 -15.94
N LEU A 42 -14.05 73.90 -16.35
CA LEU A 42 -14.64 72.79 -15.61
C LEU A 42 -14.06 71.41 -15.98
N LEU A 43 -13.53 71.26 -17.19
CA LEU A 43 -12.95 70.00 -17.70
C LEU A 43 -11.81 69.43 -16.82
N PRO A 44 -10.81 70.22 -16.37
CA PRO A 44 -9.74 69.69 -15.55
C PRO A 44 -10.23 69.08 -14.23
N ASP A 45 -11.25 69.68 -13.62
CA ASP A 45 -11.83 69.19 -12.37
C ASP A 45 -12.62 67.89 -12.58
N GLU A 46 -13.43 67.80 -13.63
CA GLU A 46 -14.16 66.55 -13.93
C GLU A 46 -13.18 65.41 -14.28
N ILE A 47 -12.09 65.67 -15.02
CA ILE A 47 -11.06 64.66 -15.30
C ILE A 47 -10.37 64.19 -14.01
N ARG A 48 -10.02 65.13 -13.11
CA ARG A 48 -9.44 64.78 -11.80
C ARG A 48 -10.39 63.93 -10.96
N GLN A 49 -11.67 64.28 -10.92
CA GLN A 49 -12.67 63.51 -10.18
C GLN A 49 -12.85 62.11 -10.76
N ALA A 50 -12.93 61.98 -12.09
CA ALA A 50 -13.02 60.69 -12.76
C ALA A 50 -11.77 59.81 -12.48
N ALA A 51 -10.57 60.39 -12.53
CA ALA A 51 -9.33 59.69 -12.20
C ALA A 51 -9.32 59.21 -10.74
N HIS A 52 -9.73 60.05 -9.79
CA HIS A 52 -9.82 59.68 -8.37
C HIS A 52 -10.89 58.60 -8.11
N LEU A 53 -12.03 58.67 -8.80
CA LEU A 53 -13.07 57.64 -8.70
C LEU A 53 -12.57 56.32 -9.27
N HIS A 54 -11.86 56.34 -10.40
CA HIS A 54 -11.25 55.15 -10.98
C HIS A 54 -10.22 54.53 -10.04
N GLU A 55 -9.33 55.34 -9.47
CA GLU A 55 -8.33 54.88 -8.51
C GLU A 55 -8.98 54.26 -7.26
N LYS A 56 -10.03 54.89 -6.72
CA LYS A 56 -10.79 54.32 -5.59
C LYS A 56 -11.46 53.00 -5.95
N ALA A 57 -12.12 52.94 -7.10
CA ALA A 57 -12.76 51.72 -7.58
C ALA A 57 -11.75 50.58 -7.80
N GLU A 58 -10.56 50.88 -8.34
CA GLU A 58 -9.48 49.89 -8.48
C GLU A 58 -8.98 49.39 -7.12
N ARG A 59 -8.78 50.29 -6.16
CA ARG A 59 -8.35 49.92 -4.80
C ARG A 59 -9.37 49.01 -4.12
N GLU A 60 -10.66 49.34 -4.20
CA GLU A 60 -11.74 48.53 -3.64
C GLU A 60 -11.85 47.17 -4.35
N LEU A 61 -11.75 47.14 -5.68
CA LEU A 61 -11.76 45.90 -6.45
C LEU A 61 -10.59 44.98 -6.06
N ASN A 62 -9.40 45.56 -5.90
CA ASN A 62 -8.21 44.79 -5.51
C ASN A 62 -8.31 44.29 -4.07
N ALA A 63 -8.84 45.10 -3.14
CA ALA A 63 -9.11 44.66 -1.78
C ALA A 63 -10.13 43.50 -1.76
N ALA A 64 -11.24 43.63 -2.46
CA ALA A 64 -12.26 42.58 -2.57
C ALA A 64 -11.71 41.29 -3.18
N LYS A 65 -10.84 41.37 -4.19
CA LYS A 65 -10.16 40.21 -4.77
C LYS A 65 -9.24 39.52 -3.76
N GLN A 66 -8.44 40.28 -3.01
CA GLN A 66 -7.54 39.72 -1.99
C GLN A 66 -8.31 39.05 -0.85
N GLU A 67 -9.42 39.65 -0.42
CA GLU A 67 -10.32 39.06 0.58
C GLU A 67 -10.94 37.75 0.05
N ALA A 68 -11.46 37.74 -1.17
CA ALA A 68 -12.02 36.55 -1.79
C ALA A 68 -10.98 35.42 -1.91
N GLU A 69 -9.75 35.74 -2.34
CA GLU A 69 -8.65 34.76 -2.40
C GLU A 69 -8.31 34.19 -1.02
N THR A 70 -8.32 35.04 0.01
CA THR A 70 -8.05 34.61 1.39
C THR A 70 -9.15 33.68 1.91
N ILE A 71 -10.42 34.01 1.65
CA ILE A 71 -11.57 33.17 2.01
C ILE A 71 -11.46 31.81 1.30
N ILE A 72 -11.21 31.80 -0.02
CA ILE A 72 -11.08 30.56 -0.79
C ILE A 72 -9.92 29.72 -0.27
N ARG A 73 -8.77 30.33 0.03
CA ARG A 73 -7.61 29.62 0.57
C ARG A 73 -7.91 28.99 1.92
N ARG A 74 -8.57 29.74 2.81
CA ARG A 74 -8.99 29.27 4.13
C ARG A 74 -10.00 28.13 4.02
N ALA A 75 -11.04 28.29 3.21
CA ALA A 75 -12.04 27.25 2.98
C ALA A 75 -11.43 25.96 2.42
N LYS A 76 -10.46 26.08 1.50
CA LYS A 76 -9.72 24.92 0.99
C LYS A 76 -8.90 24.24 2.08
N ALA A 77 -8.17 25.00 2.90
CA ALA A 77 -7.37 24.45 3.99
C ALA A 77 -8.25 23.74 5.03
N GLU A 78 -9.39 24.35 5.41
CA GLU A 78 -10.36 23.75 6.32
C GLU A 78 -10.96 22.47 5.71
N ALA A 79 -11.37 22.49 4.44
CA ALA A 79 -11.88 21.30 3.76
C ALA A 79 -10.85 20.16 3.72
N THR A 80 -9.58 20.46 3.43
CA THR A 80 -8.51 19.46 3.48
C THR A 80 -8.33 18.92 4.90
N SER A 81 -8.31 19.79 5.92
CA SER A 81 -8.18 19.36 7.31
C SER A 81 -9.30 18.42 7.73
N VAL A 82 -10.55 18.75 7.39
CA VAL A 82 -11.73 17.91 7.70
C VAL A 82 -11.64 16.55 7.01
N VAL A 83 -11.21 16.51 5.75
CA VAL A 83 -11.06 15.25 5.00
C VAL A 83 -9.97 14.38 5.62
N GLU A 84 -8.84 14.96 6.01
CA GLU A 84 -7.75 14.21 6.64
C GLU A 84 -8.14 13.70 8.04
N GLU A 85 -8.84 14.50 8.83
CA GLU A 85 -9.37 14.08 10.13
C GLU A 85 -10.37 12.94 9.99
N ALA A 86 -11.33 13.06 9.05
CA ALA A 86 -12.31 12.02 8.77
C ALA A 86 -11.66 10.71 8.27
N ARG A 87 -10.59 10.81 7.47
CA ARG A 87 -9.81 9.64 7.02
C ARG A 87 -9.14 8.94 8.19
N LYS A 88 -8.48 9.70 9.07
CA LYS A 88 -7.83 9.17 10.26
C LYS A 88 -8.84 8.48 11.18
N GLU A 89 -9.98 9.11 11.43
CA GLU A 89 -11.03 8.54 12.27
C GLU A 89 -11.62 7.27 11.64
N ALA A 90 -11.80 7.24 10.32
CA ALA A 90 -12.22 6.04 9.60
C ALA A 90 -11.20 4.89 9.70
N GLU A 91 -9.90 5.18 9.61
CA GLU A 91 -8.84 4.19 9.82
C GLU A 91 -8.88 3.62 11.25
N GLU A 92 -9.00 4.47 12.26
CA GLU A 92 -9.12 4.05 13.66
C GLU A 92 -10.36 3.16 13.90
N ILE A 93 -11.51 3.51 13.31
CA ILE A 93 -12.73 2.70 13.37
C ILE A 93 -12.53 1.33 12.72
N LEU A 94 -11.89 1.30 11.54
CA LEU A 94 -11.64 0.05 10.81
C LEU A 94 -10.70 -0.87 11.59
N ASP A 95 -9.64 -0.34 12.19
CA ASP A 95 -8.71 -1.11 12.98
C ASP A 95 -9.38 -1.66 14.24
N HIS A 96 -10.17 -0.85 14.94
CA HIS A 96 -10.95 -1.31 16.08
C HIS A 96 -11.96 -2.41 15.68
N ALA A 97 -12.67 -2.22 14.57
CA ALA A 97 -13.63 -3.21 14.06
C ALA A 97 -12.95 -4.53 13.69
N ARG A 98 -11.75 -4.49 13.08
CA ARG A 98 -10.96 -5.69 12.77
C ARG A 98 -10.52 -6.42 14.03
N SER A 99 -9.96 -5.71 15.00
CA SER A 99 -9.54 -6.30 16.27
C SER A 99 -10.72 -6.95 17.00
N GLU A 100 -11.88 -6.29 17.00
CA GLU A 100 -13.08 -6.83 17.65
C GLU A 100 -13.63 -8.02 16.88
N GLN A 101 -13.61 -8.00 15.54
CA GLN A 101 -13.96 -9.14 14.71
C GLN A 101 -13.07 -10.35 15.01
N GLU A 102 -11.75 -10.15 15.08
CA GLU A 102 -10.80 -11.22 15.43
C GLU A 102 -11.07 -11.79 16.82
N ARG A 103 -11.37 -10.94 17.80
CA ARG A 103 -11.78 -11.35 19.15
C ARG A 103 -13.04 -12.20 19.12
N LEU A 104 -14.11 -11.72 18.47
CA LEU A 104 -15.38 -12.44 18.36
C LEU A 104 -15.22 -13.78 17.66
N VAL A 105 -14.45 -13.84 16.57
CA VAL A 105 -14.15 -15.08 15.86
C VAL A 105 -13.36 -16.04 16.75
N ALA A 106 -12.35 -15.55 17.47
CA ALA A 106 -11.57 -16.35 18.40
C ALA A 106 -12.41 -16.90 19.58
N GLU A 107 -13.43 -16.14 20.00
CA GLU A 107 -14.41 -16.52 21.02
C GLU A 107 -15.46 -17.51 20.51
N THR A 108 -15.56 -17.73 19.20
CA THR A 108 -16.48 -18.74 18.69
C THR A 108 -16.09 -20.13 19.21
N GLU A 109 -17.09 -20.86 19.68
CA GLU A 109 -16.92 -22.22 20.20
C GLU A 109 -16.28 -23.14 19.14
N VAL A 110 -16.56 -22.90 17.86
CA VAL A 110 -15.95 -23.64 16.74
C VAL A 110 -14.43 -23.44 16.69
N VAL A 111 -13.92 -22.20 16.80
CA VAL A 111 -12.47 -21.94 16.80
C VAL A 111 -11.82 -22.51 18.06
N ARG A 112 -12.49 -22.39 19.21
CA ARG A 112 -12.00 -22.97 20.47
C ARG A 112 -11.88 -24.49 20.38
N GLN A 113 -12.92 -25.17 19.89
CA GLN A 113 -12.94 -26.62 19.70
C GLN A 113 -11.92 -27.06 18.63
N ALA A 114 -11.78 -26.31 17.54
CA ALA A 114 -10.81 -26.58 16.50
C ALA A 114 -9.37 -26.50 17.05
N LYS A 115 -9.04 -25.45 17.83
CA LYS A 115 -7.74 -25.33 18.51
C LYS A 115 -7.49 -26.48 19.48
N GLN A 116 -8.48 -26.83 20.31
CA GLN A 116 -8.36 -27.95 21.24
C GLN A 116 -8.13 -29.28 20.51
N THR A 117 -8.84 -29.50 19.40
CA THR A 117 -8.69 -30.69 18.56
C THR A 117 -7.33 -30.73 17.88
N ALA A 118 -6.86 -29.59 17.34
CA ALA A 118 -5.54 -29.50 16.72
C ALA A 118 -4.42 -29.82 17.74
N THR A 119 -4.48 -29.23 18.93
CA THR A 119 -3.52 -29.52 20.02
C THR A 119 -3.55 -31.00 20.40
N ARG A 120 -4.76 -31.59 20.50
CA ARG A 120 -4.91 -33.02 20.79
C ARG A 120 -4.27 -33.89 19.71
N ILE A 121 -4.53 -33.62 18.43
CA ILE A 121 -3.96 -34.35 17.30
C ILE A 121 -2.43 -34.27 17.31
N VAL A 122 -1.85 -33.08 17.54
CA VAL A 122 -0.39 -32.90 17.61
C VAL A 122 0.21 -33.69 18.77
N ASN A 123 -0.42 -33.67 19.93
CA ASN A 123 0.05 -34.43 21.08
C ASN A 123 -0.05 -35.94 20.84
N GLU A 124 -1.16 -36.43 20.29
CA GLU A 124 -1.33 -37.84 19.91
C GLU A 124 -0.27 -38.26 18.87
N ALA A 125 -0.03 -37.43 17.86
CA ALA A 125 0.99 -37.68 16.83
C ALA A 125 2.40 -37.76 17.42
N ASN A 126 2.74 -36.89 18.38
CA ASN A 126 4.05 -36.93 19.06
C ASN A 126 4.21 -38.20 19.90
N VAL A 127 3.18 -38.58 20.65
CA VAL A 127 3.20 -39.81 21.47
C VAL A 127 3.36 -41.05 20.58
N GLU A 128 2.64 -41.09 19.45
CA GLU A 128 2.74 -42.20 18.50
C GLU A 128 4.11 -42.24 17.81
N ALA A 129 4.66 -41.08 17.44
CA ALA A 129 6.01 -41.00 16.88
C ALA A 129 7.07 -41.52 17.85
N ASP A 130 6.98 -41.15 19.13
CA ASP A 130 7.89 -41.64 20.18
C ASP A 130 7.73 -43.14 20.45
N ARG A 131 6.50 -43.66 20.31
CA ARG A 131 6.24 -45.10 20.42
C ARG A 131 6.85 -45.84 19.23
N LEU A 132 6.56 -45.39 18.02
CA LEU A 132 7.08 -45.98 16.79
C LEU A 132 8.61 -46.01 16.78
N ARG A 133 9.26 -44.94 17.27
CA ARG A 133 10.71 -44.87 17.36
C ARG A 133 11.27 -45.94 18.31
N ARG A 134 10.65 -46.11 19.48
CA ARG A 134 11.03 -47.16 20.45
C ARG A 134 10.80 -48.56 19.91
N ASP A 135 9.67 -48.79 19.24
CA ASP A 135 9.34 -50.08 18.64
C ASP A 135 10.34 -50.42 17.50
N ALA A 136 10.76 -49.43 16.72
CA ALA A 136 11.78 -49.58 15.69
C ALA A 136 13.17 -49.88 16.28
N ASP A 137 13.56 -49.19 17.36
CA ASP A 137 14.82 -49.44 18.08
C ASP A 137 14.85 -50.87 18.65
N GLN A 138 13.75 -51.31 19.26
CA GLN A 138 13.62 -52.67 19.78
C GLN A 138 13.70 -53.71 18.67
N TYR A 139 13.01 -53.47 17.55
CA TYR A 139 13.07 -54.36 16.39
C TYR A 139 14.49 -54.47 15.84
N ALA A 140 15.21 -53.34 15.72
CA ALA A 140 16.60 -53.32 15.28
C ALA A 140 17.49 -54.14 16.23
N HIS A 141 17.30 -54.00 17.54
CA HIS A 141 18.01 -54.81 18.53
C HIS A 141 17.74 -56.30 18.35
N ASP A 142 16.48 -56.72 18.19
CA ASP A 142 16.11 -58.13 18.06
C ASP A 142 16.69 -58.74 16.79
N VAL A 143 16.70 -57.99 15.68
CA VAL A 143 17.31 -58.41 14.41
C VAL A 143 18.82 -58.55 14.57
N LEU A 144 19.49 -57.60 15.21
CA LEU A 144 20.93 -57.64 15.44
C LEU A 144 21.32 -58.82 16.35
N ALA A 145 20.57 -59.09 17.42
CA ALA A 145 20.81 -60.23 18.30
C ALA A 145 20.64 -61.58 17.56
N LYS A 146 19.64 -61.69 16.68
CA LYS A 146 19.49 -62.87 15.81
C LYS A 146 20.67 -63.03 14.86
N LEU A 147 21.12 -61.93 14.24
CA LEU A 147 22.27 -61.94 13.34
C LEU A 147 23.55 -62.36 14.07
N GLU A 148 23.79 -61.83 15.28
CA GLU A 148 24.91 -62.21 16.14
C GLU A 148 24.94 -63.71 16.43
N SER A 149 23.78 -64.30 16.78
CA SER A 149 23.66 -65.73 17.03
C SER A 149 24.01 -66.57 15.79
N VAL A 150 23.57 -66.12 14.61
CA VAL A 150 23.89 -66.77 13.32
C VAL A 150 25.39 -66.69 13.03
N VAL A 151 25.99 -65.51 13.16
CA VAL A 151 27.43 -65.31 12.92
C VAL A 151 28.27 -66.16 13.87
N THR A 152 27.93 -66.19 15.17
CA THR A 152 28.61 -67.00 16.18
C THR A 152 28.56 -68.49 15.82
N ARG A 153 27.41 -68.98 15.33
CA ARG A 153 27.27 -70.37 14.89
C ARG A 153 28.12 -70.67 13.65
N VAL A 154 28.14 -69.75 12.68
CA VAL A 154 28.98 -69.89 11.47
C VAL A 154 30.46 -69.89 11.85
N LEU A 155 30.91 -68.98 12.71
CA LEU A 155 32.29 -68.94 13.22
C LEU A 155 32.67 -70.24 13.92
N GLY A 156 31.81 -70.74 14.82
CA GLY A 156 32.05 -72.02 15.50
C GLY A 156 32.14 -73.22 14.54
N ASN A 157 31.38 -73.20 13.44
CA ASN A 157 31.50 -74.23 12.40
C ASN A 157 32.82 -74.10 11.61
N VAL A 158 33.26 -72.88 11.31
CA VAL A 158 34.54 -72.62 10.64
C VAL A 158 35.72 -73.04 11.51
N GLU A 159 35.70 -72.75 12.81
CA GLU A 159 36.74 -73.17 13.75
C GLU A 159 36.86 -74.69 13.85
N LYS A 160 35.72 -75.39 13.95
CA LYS A 160 35.68 -76.86 13.92
C LYS A 160 36.28 -77.41 12.62
N GLY A 161 35.86 -76.87 11.46
CA GLY A 161 36.40 -77.27 10.17
C GLY A 161 37.92 -77.03 10.07
N ARG A 162 38.43 -75.91 10.62
CA ARG A 162 39.87 -75.62 10.67
C ARG A 162 40.61 -76.62 11.55
N LEU A 163 40.10 -76.94 12.73
CA LEU A 163 40.71 -77.92 13.65
C LEU A 163 40.73 -79.33 13.04
N GLU A 164 39.68 -79.73 12.33
CA GLU A 164 39.66 -81.01 11.60
C GLU A 164 40.70 -81.06 10.48
N LEU A 165 40.86 -79.97 9.73
CA LEU A 165 41.87 -79.86 8.68
C LEU A 165 43.30 -79.85 9.25
N GLU A 166 43.52 -79.17 10.36
CA GLU A 166 44.80 -79.16 11.07
C GLU A 166 45.14 -80.56 11.61
N ARG A 167 44.13 -81.30 12.07
CA ARG A 167 44.27 -82.68 12.53
C ARG A 167 44.54 -83.65 11.37
N SER A 168 43.91 -83.46 10.21
CA SER A 168 44.16 -84.28 9.02
C SER A 168 45.53 -83.99 8.39
N LEU A 169 46.01 -82.74 8.43
CA LEU A 169 47.34 -82.34 7.99
C LEU A 169 48.46 -82.80 8.94
N SER A 170 48.16 -82.97 10.23
CA SER A 170 49.11 -83.43 11.26
C SER A 170 49.15 -84.97 11.41
N ALA A 171 48.23 -85.69 10.78
CA ALA A 171 48.29 -87.15 10.72
C ALA A 171 49.29 -87.57 9.63
N PRO A 172 50.35 -88.34 9.95
CA PRO A 172 51.26 -88.84 8.92
C PRO A 172 50.48 -89.77 7.97
N GLU A 173 50.64 -89.57 6.66
CA GLU A 173 50.17 -90.49 5.62
C GLU A 173 50.62 -91.90 5.97
N THR A 174 49.73 -92.66 6.62
CA THR A 174 49.97 -94.06 6.88
C THR A 174 49.57 -94.78 5.61
N LYS A 175 50.54 -94.87 4.71
CA LYS A 175 50.50 -95.76 3.55
C LYS A 175 50.33 -97.20 4.05
N SER A 176 49.09 -97.68 4.13
CA SER A 176 48.78 -99.11 4.23
C SER A 176 48.36 -99.61 2.85
N LEU A 177 49.18 -100.52 2.33
CA LEU A 177 49.02 -101.25 1.07
C LEU A 177 47.66 -101.98 1.00
N PRO A 178 47.17 -102.31 -0.22
CA PRO A 178 45.96 -103.10 -0.39
C PRO A 178 46.24 -104.56 -0.04
N GLU A 179 45.56 -105.11 0.96
CA GLU A 179 45.40 -106.55 1.10
C GLU A 179 44.16 -106.99 0.30
N GLU A 180 44.44 -107.80 -0.73
CA GLU A 180 43.49 -108.64 -1.44
C GLU A 180 42.86 -109.70 -0.51
N ASP A 181 41.78 -110.30 -1.03
CA ASP A 181 41.15 -111.57 -0.64
C ASP A 181 40.14 -111.48 0.52
N GLY A 182 38.88 -111.89 0.44
CA GLY A 182 38.05 -112.62 -0.52
C GLY A 182 36.64 -112.78 0.12
N PRO A 183 35.63 -113.36 -0.56
CA PRO A 183 34.22 -113.07 -0.29
C PRO A 183 33.44 -114.13 0.53
N GLU A 184 32.20 -113.76 0.89
CA GLU A 184 31.02 -114.57 1.27
C GLU A 184 30.95 -115.27 2.65
N THR A 185 29.87 -115.05 3.41
CA THR A 185 28.63 -115.88 3.34
C THR A 185 27.63 -115.54 4.47
N ARG A 186 26.35 -115.49 4.05
CA ARG A 186 25.08 -115.69 4.79
C ARG A 186 24.57 -114.69 5.83
#